data_AF-A0A7Y2A9M6-F1
#
_entry.id   AF-A0A7Y2A9M6-F1
#
_cell.length_a   1.000
_cell.length_b   1.000
_cell.length_c   1.000
_cell.angle_alpha   90.00
_cell.angle_beta   90.00
_cell.angle_gamma   90.00
#
_symmetry.space_group_name_H-M   'P 1'
#
loop_
_entity.id
_entity.type
_entity.pdbx_description
1 polymer ?
#
loop_
_entity_poly.entity_id
_entity_poly.type
_entity_poly.pdbx_seq_one_letter_code
_entity_poly.pdbx_strand_id
1 'polypeptide(L)'
;MLKSLKDKFYFGLLLFVLLFLAVVVAILGFDLSEKYSFLTAGVLMLTYIFIQVFNHFKRPKKHVQISTKVELTAPPRILKRVRNYRLKVTTIKHIEDKGIERSVQMDELLMSFNDKDHPDAYAYCLLVIRNHMKICIETARKSHPDAEIVASPLQLPPDIQRLEQ
;
A
#
# COMPACT_ATOMS: atom_id res chain seq x y z
N MET A 1 -20.39 -8.99 0.54
CA MET A 1 -21.35 -9.26 -0.55
C MET A 1 -22.40 -8.17 -0.76
N LEU A 2 -23.00 -7.59 0.28
CA LEU A 2 -24.06 -6.56 0.15
C LEU A 2 -23.67 -5.28 -0.63
N LYS A 3 -22.41 -4.81 -0.55
CA LYS A 3 -21.94 -3.61 -1.25
C LYS A 3 -22.03 -3.75 -2.78
N SER A 4 -21.59 -4.89 -3.31
CA SER A 4 -21.64 -5.17 -4.76
C SER A 4 -23.07 -5.27 -5.29
N LEU A 5 -24.03 -5.72 -4.49
CA LEU A 5 -25.43 -5.78 -4.89
C LEU A 5 -26.06 -4.38 -4.98
N LYS A 6 -25.72 -3.49 -4.03
CA LYS A 6 -26.18 -2.10 -4.03
C LYS A 6 -25.63 -1.34 -5.24
N ASP A 7 -24.34 -1.50 -5.54
CA ASP A 7 -23.72 -0.82 -6.69
C ASP A 7 -24.35 -1.27 -8.03
N LYS A 8 -24.65 -2.57 -8.18
CA LYS A 8 -25.37 -3.09 -9.35
C LYS A 8 -26.81 -2.61 -9.42
N PHE A 9 -27.49 -2.47 -8.27
CA PHE A 9 -28.85 -1.92 -8.21
C PHE A 9 -28.89 -0.45 -8.61
N TYR A 10 -27.96 0.37 -8.11
CA TYR A 10 -27.87 1.78 -8.51
C TYR A 10 -27.54 1.94 -9.99
N PHE A 11 -26.67 1.08 -10.54
CA PHE A 11 -26.36 1.09 -11.97
C PHE A 11 -27.57 0.70 -12.83
N GLY A 12 -28.32 -0.33 -12.42
CA GLY A 12 -29.56 -0.72 -13.10
C GLY A 12 -30.64 0.34 -13.03
N LEU A 13 -30.79 1.01 -11.88
CA LEU A 13 -31.74 2.11 -11.70
C LEU A 13 -31.37 3.32 -12.57
N LEU A 14 -30.08 3.66 -12.64
CA LEU A 14 -29.58 4.74 -13.50
C LEU A 14 -29.85 4.45 -14.99
N LEU A 15 -29.60 3.21 -15.43
CA LEU A 15 -29.86 2.78 -16.81
C LEU A 15 -31.36 2.85 -17.14
N PHE A 16 -32.22 2.42 -16.21
CA PHE A 16 -33.67 2.49 -16.37
C PHE A 16 -34.17 3.92 -16.48
N VAL A 17 -33.67 4.84 -15.64
CA VAL A 17 -34.03 6.27 -15.70
C VAL A 17 -33.60 6.90 -17.03
N LEU A 18 -32.40 6.57 -17.53
CA LEU A 18 -31.92 7.06 -18.82
C LEU A 18 -32.77 6.55 -20.00
N LEU A 19 -33.10 5.25 -20.02
CA LEU A 19 -33.97 4.65 -21.03
C LEU A 19 -35.38 5.24 -20.99
N PHE A 20 -35.96 5.38 -19.80
CA PHE A 20 -37.27 5.98 -19.63
C PHE A 20 -37.30 7.43 -20.14
N LEU A 21 -36.28 8.22 -19.81
CA LEU A 21 -36.17 9.60 -20.29
C LEU A 21 -36.06 9.67 -21.83
N ALA A 22 -35.27 8.77 -22.44
CA ALA A 22 -35.13 8.70 -23.90
C ALA A 22 -36.46 8.35 -24.59
N VAL A 23 -37.23 7.41 -24.02
CA VAL A 23 -38.56 7.05 -24.54
C VAL A 23 -39.54 8.21 -24.39
N VAL A 24 -39.52 8.92 -23.26
CA VAL A 24 -40.36 10.11 -23.05
C VAL A 24 -40.03 11.21 -24.06
N VAL A 25 -38.75 11.47 -24.35
CA VAL A 25 -38.31 12.43 -25.38
C VAL A 25 -38.77 12.01 -26.77
N ALA A 26 -38.69 10.72 -27.11
CA ALA A 26 -39.14 10.18 -28.39
C ALA A 26 -40.66 10.26 -28.58
N ILE A 27 -41.45 9.97 -27.52
CA ILE A 27 -42.92 10.00 -27.57
C ILE A 27 -43.45 11.43 -27.61
N LEU A 28 -42.83 12.35 -26.86
CA LEU A 28 -43.27 13.75 -26.80
C LEU A 28 -42.89 14.56 -28.06
N GLY A 29 -42.22 13.94 -29.03
CA GLY A 29 -41.90 14.56 -30.31
C GLY A 29 -41.08 15.84 -30.15
N PHE A 30 -40.24 15.91 -29.10
CA PHE A 30 -39.38 17.05 -28.88
C PHE A 30 -38.37 17.12 -30.02
N ASP A 31 -38.50 18.11 -30.89
CA ASP A 31 -37.39 18.57 -31.69
C ASP A 31 -36.25 18.86 -30.72
N LEU A 32 -35.14 18.13 -30.86
CA LEU A 32 -33.90 18.31 -30.11
C LEU A 32 -33.27 19.64 -30.51
N SER A 33 -33.98 20.74 -30.22
CA SER A 33 -33.45 22.09 -30.31
C SER A 33 -32.21 22.17 -29.42
N GLU A 34 -31.30 23.08 -29.76
CA GLU A 34 -30.05 23.33 -29.04
C GLU A 34 -30.22 23.43 -27.51
N LYS A 35 -31.41 23.78 -27.01
CA LYS A 35 -31.73 23.80 -25.58
C LYS A 35 -31.56 22.44 -24.88
N TYR A 36 -31.85 21.31 -25.54
CA TYR A 36 -31.67 19.98 -24.95
C TYR A 36 -30.23 19.46 -25.04
N SER A 37 -29.47 19.87 -26.07
CA SER A 37 -28.04 19.58 -26.15
C SER A 37 -27.24 20.33 -25.07
N PHE A 38 -27.62 21.57 -24.74
CA PHE A 38 -27.09 22.29 -23.58
C PHE A 38 -27.38 21.58 -22.25
N LEU A 39 -28.60 21.05 -22.07
CA LEU A 39 -28.98 20.36 -20.84
C LEU A 39 -28.19 19.05 -20.65
N THR A 40 -28.08 18.24 -21.71
CA THR A 40 -27.33 16.98 -21.69
C THR A 40 -25.83 17.21 -21.53
N ALA A 41 -25.26 18.22 -22.21
CA ALA A 41 -23.86 18.62 -22.02
C ALA A 41 -23.59 19.09 -20.58
N GLY A 42 -24.51 19.86 -19.98
CA GLY A 42 -24.43 20.30 -18.58
C GLY A 42 -24.43 19.14 -17.60
N VAL A 43 -25.29 18.14 -17.81
CA VAL A 43 -25.34 16.92 -16.98
C VAL A 43 -24.07 16.08 -17.13
N LEU A 44 -23.53 15.94 -18.35
CA LEU A 44 -22.26 15.25 -18.59
C LEU A 44 -21.08 15.97 -17.90
N MET A 45 -21.03 17.30 -17.99
CA MET A 45 -20.01 18.10 -17.28
C MET A 45 -20.13 17.95 -15.76
N LEU A 46 -21.34 18.00 -15.21
CA LEU A 46 -21.60 17.79 -13.78
C LEU A 46 -21.15 16.39 -13.34
N THR A 47 -21.54 15.34 -14.06
CA THR A 47 -21.11 13.97 -13.75
C THR A 47 -19.59 13.81 -13.83
N TYR A 48 -18.93 14.42 -14.82
CA TYR A 48 -17.47 14.44 -14.91
C TYR A 48 -16.81 15.12 -13.70
N ILE A 49 -17.33 16.28 -13.27
CA ILE A 49 -16.86 16.99 -12.07
C ILE A 49 -17.05 16.11 -10.83
N PHE A 50 -18.22 15.49 -10.66
CA PHE A 50 -18.48 14.60 -9.53
C PHE A 50 -17.54 13.38 -9.52
N ILE A 51 -17.27 12.78 -10.68
CA ILE A 51 -16.32 11.66 -10.80
C ILE A 51 -14.90 12.12 -10.44
N GLN A 52 -14.45 13.28 -10.94
CA GLN A 52 -13.16 13.89 -10.60
C GLN A 52 -13.04 14.15 -9.09
N VAL A 53 -14.05 14.78 -8.48
CA VAL A 53 -14.09 15.07 -7.05
C VAL A 53 -14.06 13.77 -6.24
N PHE A 54 -14.88 12.79 -6.60
CA PHE A 54 -14.92 11.49 -5.91
C PHE A 54 -13.61 10.73 -6.02
N ASN A 55 -12.95 10.78 -7.18
CA ASN A 55 -11.61 10.20 -7.39
C ASN A 55 -10.52 10.95 -6.62
N HIS A 56 -10.63 12.28 -6.50
CA HIS A 56 -9.72 13.08 -5.67
C HIS A 56 -9.85 12.72 -4.18
N PHE A 57 -11.07 12.47 -3.69
CA PHE A 57 -11.30 12.00 -2.33
C PHE A 57 -10.90 10.54 -2.08
N LYS A 58 -10.88 9.70 -3.13
CA LYS A 58 -10.51 8.28 -3.03
C LYS A 58 -9.00 8.02 -2.98
N ARG A 59 -8.16 8.94 -3.44
CA ARG A 59 -6.71 8.76 -3.31
C ARG A 59 -6.34 8.85 -1.82
N PRO A 60 -5.64 7.85 -1.25
CA PRO A 60 -5.14 7.99 0.11
C PRO A 60 -4.25 9.23 0.17
N LYS A 61 -4.55 10.16 1.08
CA LYS A 61 -3.79 11.42 1.20
C LYS A 61 -2.35 11.20 1.66
N LYS A 62 -2.05 9.99 2.15
CA LYS A 62 -0.79 9.60 2.79
C LYS A 62 -0.36 8.22 2.31
N HIS A 63 0.82 8.15 1.71
CA HIS A 63 1.52 6.90 1.43
C HIS A 63 2.66 6.74 2.45
N VAL A 64 2.78 5.56 3.03
CA VAL A 64 3.86 5.22 3.95
C VAL A 64 4.58 4.01 3.38
N GLN A 65 5.77 4.25 2.84
CA GLN A 65 6.65 3.20 2.38
C GLN A 65 7.64 2.83 3.49
N ILE A 66 7.71 1.54 3.82
CA ILE A 66 8.68 1.01 4.78
C ILE A 66 9.77 0.30 3.98
N SER A 67 11.02 0.69 4.20
CA SER A 67 12.21 0.06 3.63
C SER A 67 13.06 -0.52 4.76
N THR A 68 13.52 -1.75 4.60
CA THR A 68 14.35 -2.43 5.61
C THR A 68 15.65 -2.85 4.96
N LYS A 69 16.76 -2.33 5.52
CA LYS A 69 18.12 -2.71 5.13
C LYS A 69 18.67 -3.67 6.18
N VAL A 70 19.23 -4.78 5.72
CA VAL A 70 19.81 -5.82 6.59
C VAL A 70 21.29 -5.97 6.29
N GLU A 71 22.12 -5.87 7.32
CA GLU A 71 23.56 -6.13 7.27
C GLU A 71 23.89 -7.27 8.23
N LEU A 72 24.44 -8.36 7.71
CA LEU A 72 24.90 -9.51 8.49
C LEU A 72 26.42 -9.62 8.38
N THR A 73 27.11 -9.54 9.52
CA THR A 73 28.54 -9.77 9.61
C THR A 73 28.78 -11.14 10.23
N ALA A 74 29.28 -12.06 9.42
CA ALA A 74 29.72 -13.38 9.87
C ALA A 74 31.11 -13.30 10.53
N PRO A 75 31.38 -14.12 11.56
CA PRO A 75 32.69 -14.18 12.17
C PRO A 75 33.73 -14.73 11.18
N PRO A 76 34.98 -14.19 11.17
CA PRO A 76 36.02 -14.73 10.32
C PRO A 76 36.32 -16.19 10.70
N ARG A 77 36.32 -17.10 9.72
CA ARG A 77 36.55 -18.56 9.90
C ARG A 77 37.87 -18.90 10.63
N ILE A 78 38.80 -17.96 10.66
CA ILE A 78 40.14 -18.07 11.23
C ILE A 78 40.10 -18.03 12.77
N LEU A 79 39.11 -17.37 13.37
CA LEU A 79 38.98 -17.24 14.83
C LEU A 79 38.01 -18.30 15.39
N LYS A 80 38.49 -19.55 15.52
CA LYS A 80 37.71 -20.68 16.07
C LYS A 80 37.12 -20.45 17.47
N ARG A 81 37.65 -19.49 18.26
CA ARG A 81 37.22 -19.25 19.65
C ARG A 81 36.06 -18.28 19.81
N VAL A 82 35.78 -17.42 18.83
CA VAL A 82 34.73 -16.39 18.93
C VAL A 82 33.94 -16.36 17.64
N ARG A 83 32.86 -17.15 17.58
CA ARG A 83 31.94 -17.19 16.43
C ARG A 83 30.71 -16.34 16.71
N ASN A 84 30.93 -15.04 16.90
CA ASN A 84 29.84 -14.10 17.11
C ASN A 84 29.40 -13.54 15.76
N TYR A 85 28.15 -13.82 15.39
CA TYR A 85 27.47 -13.13 14.30
C TYR A 85 26.97 -11.78 14.80
N ARG A 86 27.05 -10.76 13.95
CA ARG A 86 26.42 -9.46 14.19
C ARG A 86 25.37 -9.22 13.14
N LEU A 87 24.13 -9.04 13.56
CA LEU A 87 23.03 -8.67 12.68
C LEU A 87 22.63 -7.23 13.00
N LYS A 88 22.63 -6.39 11.96
CA LYS A 88 22.15 -5.01 11.99
C LYS A 88 20.97 -4.90 11.03
N VAL A 89 19.80 -4.54 11.55
CA VAL A 89 18.60 -4.28 10.76
C VAL A 89 18.23 -2.82 10.95
N THR A 90 18.18 -2.07 9.84
CA THR A 90 17.80 -0.66 9.84
C THR A 90 16.50 -0.50 9.08
N THR A 91 15.46 -0.01 9.76
CA THR A 91 14.15 0.21 9.16
C THR A 91 13.92 1.71 8.95
N ILE A 92 13.75 2.10 7.70
CA ILE A 92 13.51 3.48 7.26
C ILE A 92 12.06 3.58 6.79
N LYS A 93 11.36 4.60 7.28
CA LYS A 93 9.99 4.91 6.90
C LYS A 93 9.98 6.17 6.04
N HIS A 94 9.58 6.01 4.80
CA HIS A 94 9.31 7.10 3.88
C HIS A 94 7.81 7.43 3.97
N ILE A 95 7.49 8.64 4.37
CA ILE A 95 6.12 9.15 4.47
C ILE A 95 5.95 10.19 3.37
N GLU A 96 5.03 9.95 2.45
CA GLU A 96 4.59 10.91 1.47
C GLU A 96 3.20 11.40 1.86
N ASP A 97 3.10 12.68 2.24
CA ASP A 97 1.83 13.34 2.59
C ASP A 97 1.66 14.57 1.71
N LYS A 98 0.69 14.54 0.79
CA LYS A 98 0.36 15.66 -0.11
C LYS A 98 1.58 16.24 -0.87
N GLY A 99 2.48 15.38 -1.35
CA GLY A 99 3.68 15.78 -2.09
C GLY A 99 4.86 16.24 -1.22
N ILE A 100 4.76 16.10 0.10
CA ILE A 100 5.90 16.29 1.01
C ILE A 100 6.43 14.91 1.38
N GLU A 101 7.62 14.60 0.88
CA GLU A 101 8.36 13.39 1.26
C GLU A 101 9.17 13.63 2.54
N ARG A 102 9.04 12.71 3.50
CA ARG A 102 9.86 12.66 4.71
C ARG A 102 10.35 11.26 4.95
N SER A 103 11.67 11.08 5.00
CA SER A 103 12.29 9.84 5.46
C SER A 103 12.61 9.94 6.96
N VAL A 104 12.10 9.02 7.75
CA VAL A 104 12.37 8.91 9.18
C VAL A 104 12.94 7.51 9.46
N GLN A 105 14.15 7.44 10.01
CA GLN A 105 14.69 6.19 10.54
C GLN A 105 13.85 5.81 11.76
N MET A 106 13.13 4.69 11.70
CA MET A 106 12.24 4.28 12.80
C MET A 106 12.97 3.46 13.85
N ASP A 107 13.80 2.53 13.42
CA ASP A 107 14.40 1.57 14.35
C ASP A 107 15.71 1.00 13.80
N GLU A 108 16.62 0.70 14.72
CA GLU A 108 17.90 0.04 14.45
C GLU A 108 18.06 -1.12 15.42
N LEU A 109 17.87 -2.34 14.92
CA LEU A 109 18.12 -3.55 15.68
C LEU A 109 19.57 -3.95 15.47
N LEU A 110 20.35 -3.97 16.55
CA LEU A 110 21.73 -4.44 16.54
C LEU A 110 21.87 -5.58 17.54
N MET A 111 22.11 -6.79 17.04
CA MET A 111 22.29 -7.97 17.88
C MET A 111 23.60 -8.68 17.58
N SER A 112 24.19 -9.24 18.64
CA SER A 112 25.32 -10.15 18.54
C SER A 112 24.92 -11.49 19.15
N PHE A 113 25.18 -12.58 18.45
CA PHE A 113 24.81 -13.92 18.92
C PHE A 113 25.87 -14.96 18.52
N ASN A 114 25.97 -16.04 19.28
CA ASN A 114 26.96 -17.09 19.09
C ASN A 114 26.38 -18.26 18.27
N ASP A 115 27.24 -18.96 17.52
CA ASP A 115 26.84 -20.16 16.77
C ASP A 115 26.40 -21.32 17.69
N LYS A 116 26.92 -21.36 18.92
CA LYS A 116 26.55 -22.36 19.92
C LYS A 116 25.11 -22.25 20.40
N ASP A 117 24.59 -21.03 20.48
CA ASP A 117 23.23 -20.77 20.96
C ASP A 117 22.20 -21.02 19.84
N HIS A 118 22.64 -20.84 18.59
CA HIS A 118 21.81 -20.98 17.39
C HIS A 118 22.56 -21.78 16.33
N PRO A 119 22.37 -23.12 16.26
CA PRO A 119 23.12 -23.98 15.34
C PRO A 119 22.88 -23.63 13.87
N ASP A 120 21.74 -23.00 13.55
CA ASP A 120 21.47 -22.36 12.27
C ASP A 120 21.31 -20.85 12.44
N ALA A 121 22.45 -20.16 12.38
CA ALA A 121 22.56 -18.72 12.52
C ALA A 121 21.73 -17.95 11.48
N TYR A 122 21.66 -18.46 10.25
CA TYR A 122 20.99 -17.77 9.15
C TYR A 122 19.47 -17.91 9.25
N ALA A 123 18.97 -19.10 9.58
CA ALA A 123 17.54 -19.30 9.86
C ALA A 123 17.09 -18.44 11.05
N TYR A 124 17.93 -18.35 12.09
CA TYR A 124 17.67 -17.48 13.23
C TYR A 124 17.61 -16.00 12.85
N CYS A 125 18.57 -15.50 12.05
CA CYS A 125 18.51 -14.13 11.52
C CYS A 125 17.22 -13.87 10.75
N LEU A 126 16.81 -14.78 9.88
CA LEU A 126 15.59 -14.66 9.08
C LEU A 126 14.33 -14.53 9.97
N LEU A 127 14.25 -15.34 11.03
CA LEU A 127 13.17 -15.29 12.00
C LEU A 127 13.12 -13.94 12.75
N VAL A 128 14.28 -13.46 13.20
CA VAL A 128 14.40 -12.16 13.87
C VAL A 128 13.99 -11.01 12.95
N ILE A 129 14.46 -11.01 11.69
CA ILE A 129 14.12 -9.99 10.70
C ILE A 129 12.62 -9.97 10.43
N ARG A 130 12.00 -11.14 10.20
CA ARG A 130 10.55 -11.25 9.95
C ARG A 130 9.73 -10.74 11.13
N ASN A 131 10.09 -11.11 12.35
CA ASN A 131 9.40 -10.64 13.55
C ASN A 131 9.55 -9.12 13.73
N HIS A 132 10.76 -8.59 13.55
CA HIS A 132 11.01 -7.16 13.65
C HIS A 132 10.21 -6.37 12.60
N MET A 133 10.21 -6.80 11.34
CA MET A 133 9.38 -6.19 10.29
C MET A 133 7.89 -6.20 10.64
N LYS A 134 7.37 -7.33 11.14
CA LYS A 134 5.97 -7.42 11.53
C LYS A 134 5.61 -6.37 12.57
N ILE A 135 6.46 -6.21 13.59
CA ILE A 135 6.31 -5.17 14.62
C ILE A 135 6.37 -3.77 14.02
N CYS A 136 7.32 -3.50 13.11
CA CYS A 136 7.43 -2.19 12.45
C CYS A 136 6.18 -1.86 11.60
N ILE A 137 5.64 -2.84 10.86
CA ILE A 137 4.43 -2.67 10.05
C ILE A 137 3.21 -2.42 10.94
N GLU A 138 3.04 -3.20 12.02
CA GLU A 138 1.95 -3.02 12.97
C GLU A 138 2.03 -1.66 13.68
N THR A 139 3.24 -1.23 14.04
CA THR A 139 3.47 0.08 14.64
C THR A 139 3.16 1.21 13.66
N ALA A 140 3.58 1.08 12.40
CA ALA A 140 3.24 2.04 11.34
C ALA A 140 1.73 2.12 11.09
N ARG A 141 1.01 0.98 11.10
CA ARG A 141 -0.46 0.94 11.02
C ARG A 141 -1.14 1.67 12.15
N LYS A 142 -0.64 1.52 13.39
CA LYS A 142 -1.17 2.25 14.55
C LYS A 142 -0.88 3.75 14.45
N SER A 143 0.31 4.14 14.00
CA SER A 143 0.68 5.57 13.88
C SER A 143 -0.03 6.28 12.72
N HIS A 144 -0.38 5.56 11.66
CA HIS A 144 -1.04 6.12 10.48
C HIS A 144 -2.20 5.22 10.01
N PRO A 145 -3.36 5.26 10.69
CA PRO A 145 -4.50 4.42 10.37
C PRO A 145 -5.12 4.73 9.00
N ASP A 146 -4.98 5.97 8.52
CA ASP A 146 -5.56 6.45 7.26
C ASP A 146 -4.59 6.40 6.07
N ALA A 147 -3.39 5.84 6.26
CA ALA A 147 -2.35 5.78 5.23
C ALA A 147 -2.30 4.42 4.54
N GLU A 148 -2.00 4.42 3.25
CA GLU A 148 -1.66 3.19 2.55
C GLU A 148 -0.22 2.81 2.91
N ILE A 149 -0.06 1.65 3.56
CA ILE A 149 1.24 1.15 4.02
C ILE A 149 1.75 0.13 3.04
N VAL A 150 2.84 0.47 2.37
CA VAL A 150 3.53 -0.39 1.41
C VAL A 150 4.85 -0.81 2.03
N ALA A 151 5.03 -2.13 2.21
CA ALA A 151 6.32 -2.68 2.60
C ALA A 151 7.13 -2.96 1.34
N SER A 152 8.35 -2.42 1.27
CA SER A 152 9.27 -2.73 0.18
C SER A 152 9.76 -4.18 0.31
N PRO A 153 10.10 -4.85 -0.81
CA PRO A 153 10.69 -6.18 -0.76
C PRO A 153 11.95 -6.16 0.11
N LEU A 154 12.10 -7.18 0.94
CA LEU A 154 13.16 -7.25 1.93
C LEU A 154 14.51 -7.38 1.23
N GLN A 155 15.41 -6.43 1.50
CA GLN A 155 16.78 -6.48 0.98
C GLN A 155 17.62 -7.35 1.92
N LEU A 156 17.56 -8.67 1.69
CA LEU A 156 18.33 -9.66 2.41
C LEU A 156 19.76 -9.79 1.85
N PRO A 157 20.76 -10.08 2.69
CA PRO A 157 22.08 -10.53 2.25
C PRO A 157 21.96 -11.79 1.37
N PRO A 158 22.86 -11.99 0.39
CA PRO A 158 22.79 -13.11 -0.56
C PRO A 158 22.82 -14.48 0.13
N ASP A 159 23.48 -14.58 1.29
CA ASP A 159 23.55 -15.82 2.08
C ASP A 159 22.20 -16.20 2.71
N ILE A 160 21.37 -15.21 3.07
CA ILE A 160 20.04 -15.43 3.65
C ILE A 160 18.99 -15.62 2.55
N GLN A 161 19.14 -14.96 1.40
CA GLN A 161 18.21 -15.11 0.25
C GLN A 161 18.09 -16.56 -0.23
N ARG A 162 19.17 -17.35 -0.13
CA ARG A 162 19.18 -18.77 -0.49
C ARG A 162 18.28 -19.65 0.38
N LEU A 163 17.90 -19.18 1.57
CA LEU A 163 17.01 -19.89 2.49
C LEU A 163 15.52 -19.60 2.23
N GLU A 164 15.20 -18.61 1.40
CA GLU A 164 13.81 -18.31 1.00
C GLU A 164 13.37 -19.01 -0.30
N GLN A 165 14.30 -19.64 -1.04
CA GLN A 165 14.02 -20.44 -2.24
C GLN A 165 13.67 -21.88 -1.89
#